data_AF-A0AAW5K2T7-F1
#
_entry.id   AF-A0AAW5K2T7-F1
#
_cell.length_a   1.000
_cell.length_b   1.000
_cell.length_c   1.000
_cell.angle_alpha   90.00
_cell.angle_beta   90.00
_cell.angle_gamma   90.00
#
_symmetry.space_group_name_H-M   'P 1'
#
loop_
_entity.id
_entity.type
_entity.pdbx_description
1 polymer ?
#
loop_
_entity_poly.entity_id
_entity_poly.type
_entity_poly.pdbx_seq_one_letter_code
_entity_poly.pdbx_strand_id
1 'polypeptide(L)'
;MAYYDPWREAVENAKELLRLGMPPQKVQERTRLPKSTIDKIAPPILRENAEREAIQEAERALKREHERILKEKYPCPLCHKGYGIVDGGALTTFLDGSVCRIGAENETIGKGSPFFRPYYAHCSYRRCPARLIFPRDTREEALRAFLLGEWIRPHPFVSVGDGSEWTYTKQGLASAVSSLMNDYSPEQIKQLGFNPIAVDELANRRALRIAKFNPDAFDLTLMCPKCGSRGEFRKAVNPTNHSKESWCCWWRVGCPRCGARTVNSFPTREQAQSAFEEGDLLRGPKIDKSGSGKD
;
A
#
# COMPACT_ATOMS: atom_id res chain seq x y z
N MET A 1 14.30 -37.35 38.39
CA MET A 1 14.05 -37.56 36.95
C MET A 1 12.56 -37.77 36.78
N ALA A 2 11.87 -36.86 36.08
CA ALA A 2 10.43 -37.03 35.82
C ALA A 2 10.23 -38.25 34.90
N TYR A 3 9.31 -39.14 35.28
CA TYR A 3 8.95 -40.31 34.47
C TYR A 3 8.29 -39.83 33.18
N TYR A 4 8.96 -40.05 32.05
CA TYR A 4 8.44 -39.72 30.72
C TYR A 4 7.41 -40.78 30.33
N ASP A 5 6.15 -40.39 30.23
CA ASP A 5 5.05 -41.25 29.76
C ASP A 5 4.66 -40.83 28.33
N PRO A 6 5.17 -41.56 27.30
CA PRO A 6 4.88 -41.26 25.90
C PRO A 6 3.38 -41.30 25.57
N TRP A 7 2.60 -42.06 26.33
CA TRP A 7 1.16 -42.16 26.12
C TRP A 7 0.44 -40.89 26.54
N ARG A 8 0.84 -40.30 27.68
CA ARG A 8 0.28 -39.04 28.18
C ARG A 8 0.58 -37.89 27.22
N GLU A 9 1.78 -37.82 26.67
CA GLU A 9 2.16 -36.80 25.68
C GLU A 9 1.38 -36.96 24.37
N ALA A 10 1.20 -38.19 23.88
CA ALA A 10 0.38 -38.45 22.70
C ALA A 10 -1.09 -38.01 22.89
N VAL A 11 -1.65 -38.19 24.08
CA VAL A 11 -3.00 -37.72 24.43
C VAL A 11 -3.08 -36.20 24.50
N GLU A 12 -2.11 -35.52 25.11
CA GLU A 12 -2.09 -34.05 25.12
C GLU A 12 -1.91 -33.46 23.72
N ASN A 13 -1.04 -34.05 22.90
CA ASN A 13 -0.86 -33.67 21.49
C ASN A 13 -2.18 -33.87 20.71
N ALA A 14 -2.89 -34.98 20.94
CA ALA A 14 -4.21 -35.20 20.33
C ALA A 14 -5.23 -34.12 20.73
N LYS A 15 -5.26 -33.71 22.00
CA LYS A 15 -6.14 -32.61 22.46
C LYS A 15 -5.79 -31.29 21.79
N GLU A 16 -4.50 -30.98 21.64
CA GLU A 16 -4.05 -29.75 20.99
C GLU A 16 -4.41 -29.73 19.50
N LEU A 17 -4.20 -30.83 18.78
CA LEU A 17 -4.61 -30.96 17.38
C LEU A 17 -6.13 -30.80 17.20
N LEU A 18 -6.93 -31.34 18.14
CA LEU A 18 -8.37 -31.16 18.15
C LEU A 18 -8.76 -29.69 18.40
N ARG A 19 -8.11 -28.99 19.33
CA ARG A 19 -8.32 -27.53 19.58
C ARG A 19 -7.97 -26.65 18.39
N LEU A 20 -7.04 -27.10 17.55
CA LEU A 20 -6.68 -26.45 16.28
C LEU A 20 -7.68 -26.74 15.15
N GLY A 21 -8.76 -27.49 15.41
CA GLY A 21 -9.82 -27.77 14.45
C GLY A 21 -9.56 -28.98 13.55
N MET A 22 -8.59 -29.85 13.89
CA MET A 22 -8.32 -31.07 13.12
C MET A 22 -9.43 -32.12 13.37
N PRO A 23 -9.94 -32.80 12.32
CA PRO A 23 -10.97 -33.80 12.50
C PRO A 23 -10.42 -35.04 13.25
N PRO A 24 -11.24 -35.70 14.10
CA PRO A 24 -10.81 -36.83 14.93
C PRO A 24 -10.11 -37.96 14.16
N GLN A 25 -10.53 -38.24 12.92
CA GLN A 25 -9.93 -39.25 12.05
C GLN A 25 -8.46 -38.91 11.71
N LYS A 26 -8.17 -37.66 11.36
CA LYS A 26 -6.80 -37.22 11.06
C LYS A 26 -5.93 -37.14 12.32
N VAL A 27 -6.53 -36.81 13.47
CA VAL A 27 -5.83 -36.84 14.75
C VAL A 27 -5.42 -38.26 15.09
N GLN A 28 -6.32 -39.24 14.91
CA GLN A 28 -6.04 -40.66 15.11
C GLN A 28 -4.87 -41.14 14.23
N GLU A 29 -4.88 -40.80 12.93
CA GLU A 29 -3.79 -41.15 12.00
C GLU A 29 -2.44 -40.56 12.43
N ARG A 30 -2.44 -39.34 12.96
CA ARG A 30 -1.23 -38.58 13.29
C ARG A 30 -0.64 -38.95 14.65
N THR A 31 -1.47 -39.24 15.64
CA THR A 31 -1.03 -39.59 17.01
C THR A 31 -0.97 -41.10 17.25
N ARG A 32 -1.50 -41.91 16.33
CA ARG A 32 -1.61 -43.38 16.42
C ARG A 32 -2.34 -43.86 17.68
N LEU A 33 -3.13 -43.00 18.32
CA LEU A 33 -3.95 -43.37 19.47
C LEU A 33 -5.11 -44.28 19.05
N PRO A 34 -5.58 -45.18 19.94
CA PRO A 34 -6.77 -45.96 19.70
C PRO A 34 -7.99 -45.08 19.47
N LYS A 35 -8.88 -45.50 18.56
CA LYS A 35 -10.14 -44.81 18.27
C LYS A 35 -10.97 -44.58 19.52
N SER A 36 -11.04 -45.56 20.42
CA SER A 36 -11.76 -45.47 21.69
C SER A 36 -11.23 -44.38 22.63
N THR A 37 -9.95 -44.03 22.53
CA THR A 37 -9.34 -42.92 23.29
C THR A 37 -9.73 -41.58 22.68
N ILE A 38 -9.65 -41.46 21.35
CA ILE A 38 -10.05 -40.25 20.62
C ILE A 38 -11.54 -39.96 20.82
N ASP A 39 -12.41 -40.98 20.74
CA ASP A 39 -13.85 -40.85 20.92
C ASP A 39 -14.23 -40.35 22.33
N LYS A 40 -13.38 -40.58 23.33
CA LYS A 40 -13.58 -40.06 24.70
C LYS A 40 -13.15 -38.60 24.85
N ILE A 41 -12.07 -38.18 24.20
CA ILE A 41 -11.50 -36.83 24.38
C ILE A 41 -12.06 -35.80 23.38
N ALA A 42 -12.50 -36.23 22.20
CA ALA A 42 -12.93 -35.34 21.13
C ALA A 42 -14.25 -34.60 21.41
N PRO A 43 -15.32 -35.23 21.93
CA PRO A 43 -16.61 -34.56 22.10
C PRO A 43 -16.58 -33.25 22.91
N PRO A 44 -15.94 -33.15 24.09
CA PRO A 44 -15.90 -31.89 24.83
C PRO A 44 -15.11 -30.79 24.10
N ILE A 45 -14.00 -31.14 23.43
CA ILE A 45 -13.14 -30.18 22.71
C ILE A 45 -13.83 -29.65 21.45
N LEU A 46 -14.54 -30.53 20.73
CA LEU A 46 -15.30 -30.13 19.54
C LEU A 46 -16.45 -29.19 19.88
N ARG A 47 -17.11 -29.39 21.04
CA ARG A 47 -18.13 -28.43 21.53
C ARG A 47 -17.51 -27.08 21.85
N GLU A 48 -16.40 -27.04 22.58
CA GLU A 48 -15.69 -25.80 22.91
C GLU A 48 -15.23 -25.04 21.65
N ASN A 49 -14.73 -25.76 20.64
CA ASN A 49 -14.37 -25.15 19.36
C ASN A 49 -15.59 -24.60 18.62
N ALA A 50 -16.69 -25.34 18.57
CA ALA A 50 -17.93 -24.88 17.94
C ALA A 50 -18.49 -23.62 18.64
N GLU A 51 -18.42 -23.57 19.98
CA GLU A 51 -18.78 -22.38 20.76
C GLU A 51 -17.87 -21.19 20.45
N ARG A 52 -16.54 -21.40 20.39
CA ARG A 52 -15.60 -20.35 19.98
C ARG A 52 -15.85 -19.86 18.56
N GLU A 53 -16.12 -20.75 17.62
CA GLU A 53 -16.44 -20.40 16.24
C GLU A 53 -17.74 -19.59 16.17
N ALA A 54 -18.77 -19.99 16.92
CA ALA A 54 -20.02 -19.24 17.02
C ALA A 54 -19.83 -17.84 17.62
N ILE A 55 -19.02 -17.69 18.68
CA ILE A 55 -18.67 -16.39 19.25
C ILE A 55 -17.94 -15.53 18.22
N GLN A 56 -16.94 -16.08 17.53
CA GLN A 56 -16.21 -15.34 16.50
C GLN A 56 -17.12 -14.93 15.33
N GLU A 57 -18.06 -15.78 14.95
CA GLU A 57 -19.05 -15.44 13.92
C GLU A 57 -19.97 -14.31 14.38
N ALA A 58 -20.43 -14.35 15.63
CA ALA A 58 -21.22 -13.27 16.24
C ALA A 58 -20.43 -11.95 16.30
N GLU A 59 -19.15 -11.98 16.70
CA GLU A 59 -18.27 -10.80 16.69
C GLU A 59 -18.08 -10.24 15.28
N ARG A 60 -17.88 -11.11 14.27
CA ARG A 60 -17.79 -10.69 12.86
C ARG A 60 -19.10 -10.08 12.38
N ALA A 61 -20.25 -10.62 12.79
CA ALA A 61 -21.55 -10.07 12.46
C ALA A 61 -21.75 -8.69 13.09
N LEU A 62 -21.43 -8.54 14.38
CA LEU A 62 -21.49 -7.26 15.08
C LEU A 62 -20.54 -6.22 14.46
N LYS A 63 -19.34 -6.63 14.04
CA LYS A 63 -18.40 -5.77 13.33
C LYS A 63 -18.96 -5.30 11.99
N ARG A 64 -19.57 -6.19 11.20
CA ARG A 64 -20.21 -5.83 9.91
C ARG A 64 -21.34 -4.83 10.10
N GLU A 65 -22.16 -5.04 11.13
CA GLU A 65 -23.25 -4.12 11.51
C GLU A 65 -22.71 -2.76 11.93
N HIS A 66 -21.66 -2.74 12.77
CA HIS A 66 -21.00 -1.51 13.16
C HIS A 66 -20.42 -0.75 11.95
N GLU A 67 -19.74 -1.45 11.05
CA GLU A 67 -19.21 -0.88 9.80
C GLU A 67 -20.34 -0.33 8.90
N ARG A 68 -21.49 -1.00 8.84
CA ARG A 68 -22.67 -0.52 8.10
C ARG A 68 -23.17 0.81 8.68
N ILE A 69 -23.36 0.88 10.01
CA ILE A 69 -23.79 2.11 10.69
C ILE A 69 -22.78 3.25 10.45
N LEU A 70 -21.48 2.96 10.49
CA LEU A 70 -20.46 3.99 10.22
C LEU A 70 -20.46 4.45 8.77
N LYS A 71 -20.72 3.56 7.80
CA LYS A 71 -20.90 3.94 6.38
C LYS A 71 -22.10 4.84 6.16
N GLU A 72 -23.19 4.62 6.87
CA GLU A 72 -24.37 5.47 6.80
C GLU A 72 -24.14 6.83 7.46
N LYS A 73 -23.48 6.87 8.63
CA LYS A 73 -23.24 8.11 9.37
C LYS A 73 -22.14 8.97 8.76
N TYR A 74 -21.06 8.35 8.28
CA TYR A 74 -19.86 9.05 7.82
C TYR A 74 -19.41 8.57 6.44
N PRO A 75 -20.26 8.63 5.39
CA PRO A 75 -19.89 8.17 4.06
C PRO A 75 -18.69 8.95 3.52
N CYS A 76 -17.79 8.28 2.80
CA CYS A 76 -16.70 8.98 2.11
C CYS A 76 -17.26 9.75 0.90
N PRO A 77 -17.12 11.09 0.84
CA PRO A 77 -17.68 11.87 -0.26
C PRO A 77 -16.86 11.75 -1.55
N LEU A 78 -15.66 11.16 -1.51
CA LEU A 78 -14.79 11.00 -2.68
C LEU A 78 -14.98 9.65 -3.40
N CYS A 79 -14.96 8.53 -2.66
CA CYS A 79 -15.01 7.20 -3.27
C CYS A 79 -16.35 6.48 -3.12
N HIS A 80 -17.23 6.97 -2.24
CA HIS A 80 -18.54 6.38 -1.90
C HIS A 80 -18.53 4.89 -1.47
N LYS A 81 -17.36 4.28 -1.28
CA LYS A 81 -17.17 2.88 -0.87
C LYS A 81 -16.79 2.74 0.61
N GLY A 82 -15.93 3.64 1.07
CA GLY A 82 -15.46 3.70 2.45
C GLY A 82 -16.24 4.71 3.29
N TYR A 83 -15.78 4.89 4.53
CA TYR A 83 -16.36 5.81 5.50
C TYR A 83 -15.25 6.54 6.27
N GLY A 84 -15.59 7.65 6.91
CA GLY A 84 -14.66 8.44 7.72
C GLY A 84 -14.28 7.73 9.01
N ILE A 85 -12.98 7.58 9.24
CA ILE A 85 -12.40 7.12 10.51
C ILE A 85 -11.46 8.19 11.03
N VAL A 86 -11.38 8.32 12.36
CA VAL A 86 -10.56 9.33 13.03
C VAL A 86 -9.44 8.67 13.82
N ASP A 87 -8.22 9.14 13.56
CA ASP A 87 -7.02 8.83 14.31
C ASP A 87 -6.49 10.08 15.01
N GLY A 88 -5.59 9.88 15.98
CA GLY A 88 -4.92 10.96 16.71
C GLY A 88 -5.42 11.10 18.15
N GLY A 89 -5.49 12.35 18.64
CA GLY A 89 -5.90 12.66 20.01
C GLY A 89 -4.82 12.45 21.08
N ALA A 90 -3.63 11.95 20.70
CA ALA A 90 -2.46 11.97 21.56
C ALA A 90 -1.93 13.41 21.70
N LEU A 91 -1.55 13.77 22.92
CA LEU A 91 -0.90 15.05 23.17
C LEU A 91 0.44 15.08 22.43
N THR A 92 0.60 16.04 21.52
CA THR A 92 1.81 16.16 20.69
C THR A 92 2.15 17.63 20.46
N THR A 93 3.39 17.85 20.05
CA THR A 93 3.88 19.15 19.57
C THR A 93 4.12 19.04 18.07
N PHE A 94 3.79 20.09 17.32
CA PHE A 94 4.25 20.16 15.92
C PHE A 94 5.78 20.36 15.90
N LEU A 95 6.43 19.98 14.79
CA LEU A 95 7.86 20.23 14.60
C LEU A 95 8.13 21.74 14.66
N ASP A 96 9.17 22.14 15.40
CA ASP A 96 9.59 23.53 15.57
C ASP A 96 9.58 24.27 14.23
N GLY A 97 8.85 25.40 14.18
CA GLY A 97 8.71 26.25 12.99
C GLY A 97 7.57 25.87 12.04
N SER A 98 6.82 24.79 12.28
CA SER A 98 5.65 24.42 11.44
C SER A 98 4.41 25.25 11.75
N VAL A 99 4.31 25.78 12.98
CA VAL A 99 3.19 26.58 13.46
C VAL A 99 3.69 27.85 14.15
N CYS A 100 2.89 28.91 14.14
CA CYS A 100 3.12 30.17 14.85
C CYS A 100 1.84 30.65 15.52
N ARG A 101 1.96 31.49 16.56
CA ARG A 101 0.79 32.14 17.17
C ARG A 101 0.14 33.08 16.17
N ILE A 102 -1.19 33.10 16.16
CA ILE A 102 -1.94 34.08 15.37
C ILE A 102 -1.55 35.49 15.84
N GLY A 103 -1.20 36.37 14.90
CA GLY A 103 -0.74 37.73 15.18
C GLY A 103 0.77 37.88 15.41
N ALA A 104 1.51 36.78 15.55
CA ALA A 104 2.98 36.78 15.71
C ALA A 104 3.70 36.24 14.45
N GLU A 105 3.09 36.36 13.28
CA GLU A 105 3.57 35.76 12.02
C GLU A 105 4.97 36.25 11.59
N ASN A 106 5.38 37.42 12.06
CA ASN A 106 6.68 38.05 11.76
C ASN A 106 7.67 38.03 12.93
N GLU A 107 7.26 37.55 14.11
CA GLU A 107 8.18 37.43 15.24
C GLU A 107 9.02 36.17 15.07
N THR A 108 10.34 36.33 15.10
CA THR A 108 11.29 35.22 15.12
C THR A 108 11.08 34.36 16.37
N ILE A 109 10.22 33.36 16.21
CA ILE A 109 10.13 32.09 16.93
C ILE A 109 10.39 32.21 18.43
N GLY A 110 9.31 32.36 19.20
CA GLY A 110 9.32 31.93 20.58
C GLY A 110 9.70 30.44 20.62
N LYS A 111 10.80 30.12 21.32
CA LYS A 111 11.23 28.74 21.58
C LYS A 111 10.18 28.05 22.43
N GLY A 112 9.25 27.37 21.79
CA GLY A 112 8.22 26.59 22.46
C GLY A 112 7.20 26.12 21.45
N SER A 113 7.20 24.82 21.16
CA SER A 113 6.10 24.21 20.44
C SER A 113 4.95 23.97 21.43
N PRO A 114 3.80 24.66 21.28
CA PRO A 114 2.59 24.39 22.06
C PRO A 114 2.17 22.93 21.92
N PHE A 115 1.48 22.44 22.96
CA PHE A 115 0.90 21.10 22.95
C PHE A 115 -0.52 21.13 22.40
N PHE A 116 -0.82 20.21 21.49
CA PHE A 116 -2.13 20.05 20.86
C PHE A 116 -2.60 18.60 20.93
N ARG A 117 -3.88 18.38 20.64
CA ARG A 117 -4.46 17.05 20.42
C ARG A 117 -5.05 16.98 19.00
N PRO A 118 -4.21 16.79 17.97
CA PRO A 118 -4.69 16.78 16.59
C PRO A 118 -5.50 15.52 16.31
N TYR A 119 -6.68 15.69 15.73
CA TYR A 119 -7.52 14.62 15.19
C TYR A 119 -7.51 14.67 13.66
N TYR A 120 -7.13 13.55 13.04
CA TYR A 120 -7.11 13.39 11.59
C TYR A 120 -8.22 12.45 11.18
N ALA A 121 -9.05 12.86 10.22
CA ALA A 121 -10.05 12.00 9.62
C ALA A 121 -9.59 11.52 8.24
N HIS A 122 -9.77 10.24 7.95
CA HIS A 122 -9.41 9.63 6.68
C HIS A 122 -10.36 8.50 6.30
N CYS A 123 -10.32 8.08 5.04
CA CYS A 123 -11.21 7.04 4.55
C CYS A 123 -10.75 5.64 5.00
N SER A 124 -11.70 4.82 5.47
CA SER A 124 -11.46 3.41 5.82
C SER A 124 -11.03 2.56 4.62
N TYR A 125 -11.30 3.00 3.39
CA TYR A 125 -10.81 2.33 2.19
C TYR A 125 -9.37 2.76 1.88
N ARG A 126 -8.40 1.89 2.17
CA ARG A 126 -6.95 2.18 2.07
C ARG A 126 -6.45 2.75 0.74
N ARG A 127 -7.15 2.50 -0.38
CA ARG A 127 -6.76 3.05 -1.70
C ARG A 127 -7.35 4.43 -1.99
N CYS A 128 -8.32 4.87 -1.19
CA CYS A 128 -8.91 6.21 -1.31
C CYS A 128 -7.94 7.25 -0.76
N PRO A 129 -7.65 8.34 -1.48
CA PRO A 129 -6.78 9.39 -0.97
C PRO A 129 -7.48 10.34 0.01
N ALA A 130 -8.81 10.24 0.19
CA ALA A 130 -9.58 11.14 1.05
C ALA A 130 -9.09 11.10 2.50
N ARG A 131 -8.36 12.15 2.89
CA ARG A 131 -7.85 12.39 4.23
C ARG A 131 -7.76 13.88 4.51
N LEU A 132 -7.97 14.25 5.76
CA LEU A 132 -7.61 15.59 6.25
C LEU A 132 -6.09 15.72 6.25
N ILE A 133 -5.59 16.75 5.59
CA ILE A 133 -4.17 17.13 5.62
C ILE A 133 -3.87 17.89 6.90
N PHE A 134 -4.83 18.73 7.30
CA PHE A 134 -4.76 19.55 8.50
C PHE A 134 -5.74 18.96 9.53
N PRO A 135 -5.27 18.64 10.75
CA PRO A 135 -6.12 18.05 11.77
C PRO A 135 -7.16 19.05 12.31
N ARG A 136 -8.02 18.56 13.21
CA ARG A 136 -8.96 19.37 14.01
C ARG A 136 -8.68 19.16 15.50
N ASP A 137 -9.25 20.03 16.33
CA ASP A 137 -9.08 19.99 17.78
C ASP A 137 -9.93 18.90 18.44
N THR A 138 -11.01 18.47 17.79
CA THR A 138 -11.90 17.40 18.26
C THR A 138 -12.16 16.32 17.21
N ARG A 139 -12.58 15.14 17.69
CA ARG A 139 -12.96 14.01 16.84
C ARG A 139 -14.17 14.35 15.95
N GLU A 140 -15.16 15.03 16.52
CA GLU A 140 -16.41 15.40 15.87
C GLU A 140 -16.17 16.44 14.77
N GLU A 141 -15.28 17.40 14.99
CA GLU A 141 -14.87 18.36 13.97
C GLU A 141 -14.10 17.69 12.83
N ALA A 142 -13.21 16.74 13.14
CA ALA A 142 -12.49 16.00 12.11
C ALA A 142 -13.45 15.23 11.20
N LEU A 143 -14.47 14.57 11.77
CA LEU A 143 -15.50 13.87 10.97
C LEU A 143 -16.37 14.84 10.16
N ARG A 144 -16.77 15.97 10.76
CA ARG A 144 -17.53 17.01 10.03
C ARG A 144 -16.74 17.55 8.85
N ALA A 145 -15.48 17.91 9.06
CA ALA A 145 -14.59 18.39 8.00
C ALA A 145 -14.38 17.32 6.90
N PHE A 146 -14.28 16.04 7.30
CA PHE A 146 -14.20 14.92 6.35
C PHE A 146 -15.45 14.81 5.50
N LEU A 147 -16.64 14.88 6.10
CA LEU A 147 -17.91 14.80 5.35
C LEU A 147 -18.09 15.96 4.38
N LEU A 148 -17.63 17.15 4.77
CA LEU A 148 -17.67 18.35 3.93
C LEU A 148 -16.62 18.36 2.81
N GLY A 149 -15.67 17.41 2.81
CA GLY A 149 -14.59 17.38 1.84
C GLY A 149 -13.54 18.46 2.03
N GLU A 150 -13.38 18.99 3.25
CA GLU A 150 -12.44 20.06 3.58
C GLU A 150 -11.01 19.54 3.80
N TRP A 151 -10.49 18.76 2.85
CA TRP A 151 -9.22 18.05 2.97
C TRP A 151 -8.01 18.97 3.16
N ILE A 152 -8.03 20.07 2.43
CA ILE A 152 -6.87 20.96 2.24
C ILE A 152 -7.02 22.30 2.95
N ARG A 153 -8.14 22.54 3.63
CA ARG A 153 -8.38 23.81 4.34
C ARG A 153 -7.57 23.81 5.63
N PRO A 154 -6.59 24.72 5.79
CA PRO A 154 -5.87 24.86 7.06
C PRO A 154 -6.86 25.25 8.16
N HIS A 155 -6.64 24.72 9.35
CA HIS A 155 -7.42 25.02 10.54
C HIS A 155 -6.47 25.56 11.61
N PRO A 156 -6.83 26.67 12.29
CA PRO A 156 -6.08 27.11 13.46
C PRO A 156 -6.17 26.06 14.57
N PHE A 157 -5.21 26.07 15.48
CA PHE A 157 -5.14 25.16 16.62
C PHE A 157 -5.28 25.91 17.92
N VAL A 158 -5.95 25.30 18.89
CA VAL A 158 -5.94 25.79 20.26
C VAL A 158 -4.97 24.98 21.10
N SER A 159 -3.98 25.67 21.67
CA SER A 159 -3.02 25.07 22.61
C SER A 159 -3.72 24.56 23.87
N VAL A 160 -3.43 23.31 24.23
CA VAL A 160 -4.03 22.64 25.41
C VAL A 160 -3.55 23.24 26.73
N GLY A 161 -2.37 23.86 26.74
CA GLY A 161 -1.78 24.40 27.96
C GLY A 161 -2.32 25.78 28.35
N ASP A 162 -2.37 26.70 27.39
CA ASP A 162 -2.63 28.12 27.63
C ASP A 162 -3.82 28.67 26.83
N GLY A 163 -4.50 27.84 26.02
CA GLY A 163 -5.63 28.25 25.20
C GLY A 163 -5.27 29.19 24.06
N SER A 164 -3.98 29.41 23.78
CA SER A 164 -3.56 30.30 22.71
C SER A 164 -3.84 29.70 21.33
N GLU A 165 -4.21 30.55 20.38
CA GLU A 165 -4.50 30.14 19.01
C GLU A 165 -3.25 30.20 18.12
N TRP A 166 -3.08 29.16 17.30
CA TRP A 166 -1.93 28.96 16.43
C TRP A 166 -2.37 28.67 15.00
N THR A 167 -1.54 29.01 14.03
CA THR A 167 -1.76 28.71 12.62
C THR A 167 -0.49 28.12 11.99
N TYR A 168 -0.61 27.56 10.80
CA TYR A 168 0.53 27.04 10.07
C TYR A 168 1.40 28.16 9.51
N THR A 169 2.72 28.02 9.66
CA THR A 169 3.68 28.86 8.93
C THR A 169 3.70 28.46 7.44
N LYS A 170 4.27 29.33 6.59
CA LYS A 170 4.53 28.98 5.18
C LYS A 170 5.37 27.70 5.04
N GLN A 171 6.33 27.50 5.95
CA GLN A 171 7.16 26.29 5.98
C GLN A 171 6.37 25.05 6.41
N GLY A 172 5.50 25.18 7.42
CA GLY A 172 4.62 24.11 7.87
C GLY A 172 3.66 23.64 6.77
N LEU A 173 3.05 24.58 6.05
CA LEU A 173 2.21 24.28 4.89
C LEU A 173 2.99 23.53 3.80
N ALA A 174 4.20 24.01 3.47
CA ALA A 174 5.05 23.38 2.45
C ALA A 174 5.48 21.95 2.85
N SER A 175 5.76 21.73 4.14
CA SER A 175 6.10 20.41 4.70
C SER A 175 4.92 19.43 4.59
N ALA A 176 3.72 19.87 4.96
CA ALA A 176 2.51 19.05 4.86
C ALA A 176 2.21 18.60 3.41
N VAL A 177 2.34 19.52 2.45
CA VAL A 177 2.19 19.21 1.02
C VAL A 177 3.29 18.27 0.53
N SER A 178 4.54 18.47 0.96
CA SER A 178 5.66 17.60 0.57
C SER A 178 5.46 16.16 1.05
N SER A 179 4.99 15.97 2.28
CA SER A 179 4.64 14.65 2.82
C SER A 179 3.51 13.99 2.02
N LEU A 180 2.48 14.75 1.64
CA LEU A 180 1.39 14.24 0.80
C LEU A 180 1.90 13.72 -0.55
N MET A 181 2.84 14.42 -1.19
CA MET A 181 3.45 14.02 -2.46
C MET A 181 4.27 12.73 -2.33
N ASN A 182 4.71 12.33 -1.13
CA ASN A 182 5.39 11.04 -0.91
C ASN A 182 4.40 9.88 -0.88
N ASP A 183 3.22 10.12 -0.33
CA ASP A 183 2.21 9.10 -0.07
C ASP A 183 1.30 8.85 -1.29
N TYR A 184 1.10 9.86 -2.14
CA TYR A 184 0.11 9.84 -3.21
C TYR A 184 0.64 10.33 -4.56
N SER A 185 0.01 9.82 -5.63
CA SER A 185 0.24 10.31 -6.99
C SER A 185 -0.29 11.73 -7.21
N PRO A 186 0.26 12.50 -8.17
CA PRO A 186 -0.26 13.81 -8.54
C PRO A 186 -1.77 13.82 -8.82
N GLU A 187 -2.28 12.79 -9.51
CA GLU A 187 -3.70 12.64 -9.84
C GLU A 187 -4.57 12.49 -8.59
N GLN A 188 -4.13 11.70 -7.62
CA GLN A 188 -4.82 11.55 -6.34
C GLN A 188 -4.81 12.85 -5.54
N ILE A 189 -3.74 13.64 -5.62
CA ILE A 189 -3.63 14.91 -4.92
C ILE A 189 -4.56 15.96 -5.53
N LYS A 190 -4.67 15.99 -6.87
CA LYS A 190 -5.65 16.83 -7.57
C LYS A 190 -7.08 16.54 -7.12
N GLN A 191 -7.42 15.26 -6.90
CA GLN A 191 -8.75 14.86 -6.40
C GLN A 191 -9.09 15.40 -5.01
N LEU A 192 -8.09 15.80 -4.21
CA LEU A 192 -8.30 16.43 -2.90
C LEU A 192 -8.65 17.92 -2.99
N GLY A 193 -8.69 18.50 -4.20
CA GLY A 193 -9.06 19.89 -4.42
C GLY A 193 -7.87 20.85 -4.53
N PHE A 194 -6.63 20.34 -4.62
CA PHE A 194 -5.48 21.18 -4.93
C PHE A 194 -5.57 21.74 -6.35
N ASN A 195 -4.99 22.93 -6.57
CA ASN A 195 -4.87 23.50 -7.91
C ASN A 195 -4.05 22.54 -8.81
N PRO A 196 -4.65 22.01 -9.91
CA PRO A 196 -3.98 21.02 -10.76
C PRO A 196 -2.65 21.48 -11.35
N ILE A 197 -2.56 22.75 -11.76
CA ILE A 197 -1.37 23.32 -12.38
C ILE A 197 -0.21 23.35 -11.37
N ALA A 198 -0.50 23.79 -10.15
CA ALA A 198 0.50 23.84 -9.08
C ALA A 198 1.01 22.45 -8.69
N VAL A 199 0.13 21.44 -8.69
CA VAL A 199 0.50 20.05 -8.42
C VAL A 199 1.44 19.51 -9.51
N ASP A 200 1.14 19.77 -10.78
CA ASP A 200 1.97 19.33 -11.91
C ASP A 200 3.34 20.01 -11.90
N GLU A 201 3.40 21.32 -11.67
CA GLU A 201 4.67 22.05 -11.53
C GLU A 201 5.51 21.50 -10.38
N LEU A 202 4.90 21.22 -9.23
CA LEU A 202 5.60 20.68 -8.07
C LEU A 202 6.09 19.25 -8.33
N ALA A 203 5.27 18.40 -8.96
CA ALA A 203 5.66 17.06 -9.38
C ALA A 203 6.87 17.09 -10.33
N ASN A 204 6.83 17.98 -11.33
CA ASN A 204 7.92 18.17 -12.29
C ASN A 204 9.20 18.67 -11.62
N ARG A 205 9.12 19.69 -10.75
CA ARG A 205 10.28 20.19 -9.99
C ARG A 205 10.90 19.10 -9.13
N ARG A 206 10.07 18.25 -8.53
CA ARG A 206 10.53 17.11 -7.73
C ARG A 206 11.22 16.06 -8.60
N ALA A 207 10.64 15.71 -9.75
CA ALA A 207 11.22 14.78 -10.71
C ALA A 207 12.61 15.27 -11.17
N LEU A 208 12.74 16.55 -11.53
CA LEU A 208 14.02 17.16 -11.90
C LEU A 208 15.04 17.12 -10.77
N ARG A 209 14.62 17.33 -9.51
CA ARG A 209 15.51 17.21 -8.36
C ARG A 209 16.02 15.78 -8.19
N ILE A 210 15.16 14.78 -8.33
CA ILE A 210 15.56 13.37 -8.28
C ILE A 210 16.55 13.08 -9.42
N ALA A 211 16.26 13.52 -10.64
CA ALA A 211 17.14 13.35 -11.80
C ALA A 211 18.53 13.98 -11.58
N LYS A 212 18.59 15.14 -10.93
CA LYS A 212 19.86 15.80 -10.58
C LYS A 212 20.73 14.95 -9.65
N PHE A 213 20.14 14.26 -8.69
CA PHE A 213 20.87 13.49 -7.68
C PHE A 213 21.04 12.00 -8.03
N ASN A 214 20.20 11.49 -8.92
CA ASN A 214 20.26 10.13 -9.44
C ASN A 214 19.84 10.14 -10.92
N PRO A 215 20.74 10.47 -11.86
CA PRO A 215 20.42 10.52 -13.28
C PRO A 215 19.96 9.15 -13.82
N ASP A 216 20.44 8.05 -13.23
CA ASP A 216 20.03 6.68 -13.59
C ASP A 216 18.58 6.35 -13.16
N ALA A 217 17.99 7.13 -12.24
CA ALA A 217 16.58 7.00 -11.88
C ALA A 217 15.64 7.41 -13.04
N PHE A 218 16.17 8.14 -14.03
CA PHE A 218 15.50 8.54 -15.26
C PHE A 218 16.16 7.90 -16.49
N ASP A 219 16.69 6.69 -16.34
CA ASP A 219 17.05 5.87 -17.50
C ASP A 219 15.78 5.55 -18.31
N LEU A 220 15.54 6.38 -19.33
CA LEU A 220 14.42 6.25 -20.27
C LEU A 220 14.62 5.10 -21.26
N THR A 221 15.70 4.32 -21.16
CA THR A 221 15.88 3.15 -22.00
C THR A 221 14.86 2.07 -21.62
N LEU A 222 14.30 1.45 -22.65
CA LEU A 222 13.37 0.33 -22.57
C LEU A 222 12.04 0.67 -21.88
N MET A 223 11.55 1.90 -22.03
CA MET A 223 10.30 2.34 -21.42
C MET A 223 9.09 1.62 -22.03
N CYS A 224 8.22 1.10 -21.17
CA CYS A 224 7.01 0.43 -21.63
C CYS A 224 6.03 1.45 -22.24
N PRO A 225 5.61 1.29 -23.51
CA PRO A 225 4.71 2.23 -24.18
C PRO A 225 3.30 2.24 -23.57
N LYS A 226 2.94 1.22 -22.79
CA LYS A 226 1.61 1.08 -22.19
C LYS A 226 1.49 1.72 -20.80
N CYS A 227 2.54 1.68 -19.99
CA CYS A 227 2.47 2.10 -18.59
C CYS A 227 3.66 2.92 -18.09
N GLY A 228 4.60 3.30 -18.97
CA GLY A 228 5.76 4.12 -18.64
C GLY A 228 6.68 3.50 -17.58
N SER A 229 6.61 2.19 -17.36
CA SER A 229 7.52 1.49 -16.46
C SER A 229 8.65 0.83 -17.25
N ARG A 230 9.81 0.66 -16.63
CA ARG A 230 10.97 0.03 -17.27
C ARG A 230 10.64 -1.40 -17.72
N GLY A 231 10.95 -1.70 -18.97
CA GLY A 231 10.91 -3.05 -19.53
C GLY A 231 12.15 -3.87 -19.14
N GLU A 232 12.11 -5.16 -19.43
CA GLU A 232 13.22 -6.08 -19.18
C GLU A 232 13.50 -6.93 -20.42
N PHE A 233 14.79 -7.09 -20.74
CA PHE A 233 15.23 -8.04 -21.73
C PHE A 233 15.12 -9.48 -21.21
N ARG A 234 14.61 -10.38 -22.05
CA ARG A 234 14.52 -11.82 -21.80
C ARG A 234 15.17 -12.58 -22.93
N LYS A 235 16.00 -13.56 -22.58
CA LYS A 235 16.54 -14.54 -23.54
C LYS A 235 15.41 -15.42 -24.05
N ALA A 236 15.35 -15.56 -25.38
CA ALA A 236 14.41 -16.39 -26.12
C ALA A 236 15.17 -17.42 -26.94
N VAL A 237 14.46 -18.49 -27.30
CA VAL A 237 14.99 -19.54 -28.17
C VAL A 237 15.24 -18.92 -29.55
N ASN A 238 16.43 -19.17 -30.09
CA ASN A 238 16.75 -18.85 -31.47
C ASN A 238 16.01 -19.85 -32.38
N PRO A 239 15.12 -19.39 -33.27
CA PRO A 239 14.31 -20.27 -34.12
C PRO A 239 15.13 -20.99 -35.19
N THR A 240 16.37 -20.55 -35.46
CA THR A 240 17.24 -21.12 -36.51
C THR A 240 17.98 -22.36 -36.03
N ASN A 241 18.45 -22.36 -34.79
CA ASN A 241 19.26 -23.44 -34.22
C ASN A 241 18.63 -24.06 -32.94
N HIS A 242 17.43 -23.64 -32.57
CA HIS A 242 16.69 -24.05 -31.38
C HIS A 242 17.45 -23.90 -30.05
N SER A 243 18.48 -23.05 -30.00
CA SER A 243 19.29 -22.81 -28.80
C SER A 243 18.82 -21.60 -28.00
N LYS A 244 19.04 -21.65 -26.69
CA LYS A 244 18.83 -20.54 -25.74
C LYS A 244 20.14 -20.13 -25.04
N GLU A 245 21.27 -20.62 -25.53
CA GLU A 245 22.59 -20.32 -24.95
C GLU A 245 22.98 -18.84 -25.15
N SER A 246 23.73 -18.28 -24.20
CA SER A 246 23.97 -16.82 -24.14
C SER A 246 24.57 -16.21 -25.40
N TRP A 247 25.37 -16.98 -26.15
CA TRP A 247 26.09 -16.50 -27.33
C TRP A 247 25.28 -16.62 -28.63
N CYS A 248 24.18 -17.39 -28.64
CA CYS A 248 23.32 -17.56 -29.82
C CYS A 248 21.82 -17.41 -29.55
N CYS A 249 21.43 -17.00 -28.33
CA CYS A 249 20.04 -16.75 -27.98
C CYS A 249 19.50 -15.48 -28.63
N TRP A 250 18.21 -15.48 -28.91
CA TRP A 250 17.49 -14.31 -29.35
C TRP A 250 16.92 -13.53 -28.16
N TRP A 251 16.45 -12.32 -28.38
CA TRP A 251 15.97 -11.41 -27.35
C TRP A 251 14.49 -11.13 -27.49
N ARG A 252 13.82 -10.96 -26.36
CA ARG A 252 12.48 -10.36 -26.23
C ARG A 252 12.52 -9.28 -25.17
N VAL A 253 11.61 -8.34 -25.26
CA VAL A 253 11.38 -7.34 -24.22
C VAL A 253 9.96 -7.48 -23.68
N GLY A 254 9.82 -7.36 -22.37
CA GLY A 254 8.52 -7.31 -21.71
C GLY A 254 8.51 -6.40 -20.49
N CYS A 255 7.35 -5.81 -20.19
CA CYS A 255 7.12 -5.02 -18.99
C CYS A 255 6.67 -5.93 -17.84
N PRO A 256 7.42 -6.00 -16.72
CA PRO A 256 7.02 -6.79 -15.56
C PRO A 256 5.76 -6.23 -14.88
N ARG A 257 5.45 -4.93 -15.05
CA ARG A 257 4.32 -4.27 -14.39
C ARG A 257 2.97 -4.50 -15.08
N CYS A 258 2.90 -4.38 -16.40
CA CYS A 258 1.63 -4.45 -17.14
C CYS A 258 1.52 -5.65 -18.09
N GLY A 259 2.59 -6.46 -18.22
CA GLY A 259 2.62 -7.65 -19.06
C GLY A 259 2.74 -7.39 -20.57
N ALA A 260 2.78 -6.14 -21.01
CA ALA A 260 3.06 -5.80 -22.41
C ALA A 260 4.41 -6.40 -22.82
N ARG A 261 4.48 -7.10 -23.95
CA ARG A 261 5.68 -7.79 -24.39
C ARG A 261 5.70 -7.95 -25.90
N THR A 262 6.90 -7.93 -26.46
CA THR A 262 7.16 -8.37 -27.84
C THR A 262 6.70 -9.81 -28.03
N VAL A 263 5.94 -10.06 -29.09
CA VAL A 263 5.42 -11.39 -29.44
C VAL A 263 6.51 -12.24 -30.08
N ASN A 264 7.25 -11.64 -31.01
CA ASN A 264 8.38 -12.27 -31.70
C ASN A 264 9.67 -12.12 -30.91
N SER A 265 10.63 -13.01 -31.15
CA SER A 265 12.01 -12.86 -30.70
C SER A 265 12.87 -12.20 -31.79
N PHE A 266 13.95 -11.54 -31.38
CA PHE A 266 14.85 -10.79 -32.26
C PHE A 266 16.29 -11.26 -32.11
N PRO A 267 17.12 -11.21 -33.17
CA PRO A 267 18.52 -11.62 -33.11
C PRO A 267 19.36 -10.74 -32.16
N THR A 268 19.00 -9.47 -32.01
CA THR A 268 19.77 -8.46 -31.26
C THR A 268 18.90 -7.74 -30.23
N ARG A 269 19.50 -7.19 -29.17
CA ARG A 269 18.78 -6.40 -28.16
C ARG A 269 18.19 -5.11 -28.74
N GLU A 270 18.90 -4.48 -29.66
CA GLU A 270 18.53 -3.21 -30.30
C GLU A 270 17.22 -3.35 -31.07
N GLN A 271 17.08 -4.40 -31.90
CA GLN A 271 15.83 -4.70 -32.59
C GLN A 271 14.67 -4.98 -31.62
N ALA A 272 14.93 -5.71 -30.53
CA ALA A 272 13.90 -6.00 -29.53
C ALA A 272 13.47 -4.75 -28.76
N GLN A 273 14.42 -3.85 -28.47
CA GLN A 273 14.18 -2.57 -27.82
C GLN A 273 13.36 -1.64 -28.71
N SER A 274 13.77 -1.43 -29.98
CA SER A 274 13.04 -0.60 -30.94
C SER A 274 11.59 -1.10 -31.12
N ALA A 275 11.38 -2.40 -31.30
CA ALA A 275 10.03 -2.98 -31.39
C ALA A 275 9.17 -2.70 -30.13
N PHE A 276 9.80 -2.70 -28.95
CA PHE A 276 9.10 -2.51 -27.70
C PHE A 276 8.80 -1.04 -27.38
N GLU A 277 9.76 -0.15 -27.58
CA GLU A 277 9.62 1.29 -27.32
C GLU A 277 8.67 1.95 -28.33
N GLU A 278 8.68 1.53 -29.59
CA GLU A 278 7.76 2.01 -30.63
C GLU A 278 6.33 1.46 -30.48
N GLY A 279 6.09 0.56 -29.52
CA GLY A 279 4.77 -0.06 -29.31
C GLY A 279 4.36 -1.08 -30.36
N ASP A 280 5.23 -1.40 -31.31
CA ASP A 280 5.00 -2.40 -32.35
C ASP A 280 5.34 -3.83 -31.85
N LEU A 281 4.52 -4.31 -30.92
CA LEU A 281 4.75 -5.59 -30.23
C LEU A 281 4.66 -6.82 -31.17
N LEU A 282 4.08 -6.66 -32.35
CA LEU A 282 3.92 -7.70 -33.36
C LEU A 282 5.04 -7.70 -34.42
N ARG A 283 5.97 -6.73 -34.35
CA ARG A 283 7.10 -6.61 -35.27
C ARG A 283 7.89 -7.91 -35.38
N GLY A 284 8.20 -8.32 -36.62
CA GLY A 284 9.07 -9.46 -36.91
C GLY A 284 10.55 -9.08 -36.88
N PRO A 285 11.46 -10.06 -36.69
CA PRO A 285 12.90 -9.85 -36.74
C PRO A 285 13.35 -9.43 -38.15
N LYS A 286 14.32 -8.51 -38.24
CA LYS A 286 15.05 -8.25 -39.49
C LYS A 286 16.29 -9.14 -39.51
N ILE A 287 16.32 -10.09 -40.44
CA ILE A 287 17.45 -11.00 -40.64
C ILE A 287 18.20 -10.50 -41.88
N ASP A 288 19.38 -9.92 -41.69
CA ASP A 288 20.24 -9.52 -42.80
C ASP A 288 20.78 -10.78 -43.48
N LYS A 289 20.39 -11.01 -44.74
CA LYS A 289 20.86 -12.13 -45.57
C LYS A 289 22.23 -11.87 -46.22
N SER A 290 23.05 -10.97 -45.68
CA SER A 290 24.39 -10.70 -46.18
C SER A 290 25.41 -11.56 -45.43
N GLY A 291 25.61 -12.80 -45.88
CA GLY A 291 26.61 -13.68 -45.29
C GLY A 291 26.58 -15.16 -45.69
N SER A 292 25.68 -15.59 -46.58
CA SER A 292 25.77 -16.92 -47.21
C SER A 292 26.16 -16.78 -48.68
N GLY A 293 27.31 -16.15 -48.93
CA GLY A 293 28.08 -16.36 -50.14
C GLY A 293 29.00 -17.55 -49.89
N LYS A 294 28.68 -18.69 -50.49
CA LYS A 294 29.68 -19.71 -50.79
C LYS A 294 30.53 -19.16 -51.92
N ASP A 295 31.83 -19.04 -51.67
CA ASP A 295 32.89 -19.53 -52.53
C ASP A 295 33.93 -20.21 -51.62
#